data_AF-A0A9E6XW85-F1
#
_entry.id   AF-A0A9E6XW85-F1
#
_cell.length_a   1.000
_cell.length_b   1.000
_cell.length_c   1.000
_cell.angle_alpha   90.00
_cell.angle_beta   90.00
_cell.angle_gamma   90.00
#
_symmetry.space_group_name_H-M   'P 1'
#
loop_
_entity.id
_entity.type
_entity.pdbx_description
1 polymer ?
#
loop_
_entity_poly.entity_id
_entity_poly.type
_entity_poly.pdbx_seq_one_letter_code
_entity_poly.pdbx_strand_id
1 'polypeptide(L)'
;MRLRRPRHGTIAAYLALFVALGGTSYAAASLPRNSVGTKQLQNQSVTGAKVRNGSLTAADFRRGQAPRGPAGPQGPTGPAGPQGPAGGGSTVGFASIAANGTVNANLSSGITQSMVGVVPGGYCLNNLPASPRQVQVTPQTGFVGPVVANATIGSFGACPSGTQVTIVLTATATNTAVNNGFFISID
;
A
#
# COMPACT_ATOMS: atom_id res chain seq x y z
N MET A 1 -104.27 17.45 14.19
CA MET A 1 -103.37 17.24 13.03
C MET A 1 -103.73 15.92 12.37
N ARG A 2 -104.19 15.92 11.10
CA ARG A 2 -104.57 14.68 10.39
C ARG A 2 -103.31 14.03 9.81
N LEU A 3 -102.84 12.93 10.38
CA LEU A 3 -101.75 12.12 9.84
C LEU A 3 -102.23 11.44 8.55
N ARG A 4 -101.62 11.79 7.41
CA ARG A 4 -101.85 11.10 6.14
C ARG A 4 -101.25 9.71 6.24
N ARG A 5 -102.08 8.68 6.01
CA ARG A 5 -101.59 7.29 5.92
C ARG A 5 -100.59 7.19 4.76
N PRO A 6 -99.37 6.70 4.99
CA PRO A 6 -98.39 6.52 3.92
C PRO A 6 -98.98 5.54 2.90
N ARG A 7 -98.90 5.93 1.62
CA ARG A 7 -99.36 5.08 0.52
C ARG A 7 -98.32 3.98 0.32
N HIS A 8 -98.75 2.78 -0.07
CA HIS A 8 -97.85 1.63 -0.25
C HIS A 8 -96.64 1.95 -1.13
N GLY A 9 -96.81 2.82 -2.15
CA GLY A 9 -95.71 3.27 -3.02
C GLY A 9 -94.61 4.05 -2.31
N THR A 10 -94.94 4.93 -1.36
CA THR A 10 -93.93 5.68 -0.60
C THR A 10 -93.08 4.77 0.30
N ILE A 11 -93.69 3.73 0.89
CA ILE A 11 -92.97 2.76 1.71
C ILE A 11 -92.00 1.95 0.85
N ALA A 12 -92.46 1.48 -0.30
CA ALA A 12 -91.61 0.75 -1.25
C ALA A 12 -90.45 1.62 -1.75
N ALA A 13 -90.69 2.91 -2.03
CA ALA A 13 -89.65 3.84 -2.47
C ALA A 13 -88.56 4.05 -1.40
N TYR A 14 -88.92 4.20 -0.13
CA TYR A 14 -87.93 4.35 0.95
C TYR A 14 -87.14 3.07 1.22
N LEU A 15 -87.77 1.90 1.15
CA LEU A 15 -87.07 0.62 1.27
C LEU A 15 -86.11 0.38 0.11
N ALA A 16 -86.55 0.65 -1.12
CA ALA A 16 -85.70 0.56 -2.30
C ALA A 16 -84.50 1.51 -2.19
N LEU A 17 -84.72 2.74 -1.72
CA LEU A 17 -83.64 3.72 -1.51
C LEU A 17 -82.67 3.25 -0.42
N PHE A 18 -83.15 2.71 0.70
CA PHE A 18 -82.29 2.20 1.76
C PHE A 18 -81.41 1.02 1.29
N VAL A 19 -81.98 0.08 0.54
CA VAL A 19 -81.25 -1.05 -0.04
C VAL A 19 -80.24 -0.58 -1.10
N ALA A 20 -80.61 0.40 -1.93
CA ALA A 20 -79.73 0.96 -2.96
C ALA A 20 -78.50 1.66 -2.35
N LEU A 21 -78.63 2.33 -1.20
CA LEU A 21 -77.49 2.95 -0.49
C LEU A 21 -76.66 1.95 0.33
N GLY A 22 -77.22 0.81 0.76
CA GLY A 22 -76.54 -0.15 1.62
C GLY A 22 -75.56 -1.11 0.92
N GLY A 23 -75.68 -1.28 -0.40
CA GLY A 23 -75.01 -2.37 -1.12
C GLY A 23 -73.48 -2.32 -1.17
N THR A 24 -72.86 -1.14 -1.10
CA THR A 24 -71.39 -0.99 -1.26
C THR A 24 -70.63 -1.02 0.07
N SER A 25 -71.29 -0.76 1.21
CA SER A 25 -70.62 -0.61 2.51
C SER A 25 -70.38 -1.95 3.22
N TYR A 26 -71.23 -2.95 2.99
CA TYR A 26 -71.10 -4.25 3.66
C TYR A 26 -69.83 -5.01 3.27
N ALA A 27 -69.40 -4.86 2.01
CA ALA A 27 -68.19 -5.51 1.50
C ALA A 27 -66.90 -4.89 2.06
N ALA A 28 -66.90 -3.64 2.53
CA ALA A 28 -65.71 -3.00 3.10
C ALA A 28 -65.66 -3.11 4.64
N ALA A 29 -66.82 -3.11 5.30
CA ALA A 29 -66.91 -3.10 6.77
C ALA A 29 -66.91 -4.49 7.41
N SER A 30 -67.19 -5.56 6.64
CA SER A 30 -67.52 -6.88 7.20
C SER A 30 -66.57 -8.01 6.79
N LEU A 31 -65.28 -7.71 6.54
CA LEU A 31 -64.27 -8.77 6.45
C LEU A 31 -63.79 -9.14 7.86
N PRO A 32 -63.96 -10.40 8.30
CA PRO A 32 -63.30 -10.87 9.49
C PRO A 32 -61.78 -10.74 9.33
N ARG A 33 -61.08 -10.57 10.46
CA ARG A 33 -59.61 -10.50 10.45
C ARG A 33 -59.06 -11.78 9.80
N ASN A 34 -58.08 -11.62 8.90
CA ASN A 34 -57.43 -12.71 8.16
C ASN A 34 -58.30 -13.40 7.09
N SER A 35 -59.41 -12.80 6.66
CA SER A 35 -60.28 -13.38 5.61
C SER A 35 -59.95 -12.95 4.18
N VAL A 36 -58.87 -12.18 3.98
CA VAL A 36 -58.35 -11.84 2.64
C VAL A 36 -57.19 -12.77 2.31
N GLY A 37 -57.46 -13.79 1.50
CA GLY A 37 -56.47 -14.69 0.92
C GLY A 37 -55.95 -14.20 -0.44
N THR A 38 -54.96 -14.91 -0.96
CA THR A 38 -54.27 -14.58 -2.22
C THR A 38 -55.19 -14.53 -3.43
N LYS A 39 -56.24 -15.37 -3.47
CA LYS A 39 -57.22 -15.40 -4.58
C LYS A 39 -58.08 -14.13 -4.68
N GLN A 40 -58.19 -13.36 -3.60
CA GLN A 40 -58.93 -12.09 -3.57
C GLN A 40 -58.04 -10.89 -3.92
N LEU A 41 -56.71 -11.09 -3.98
CA LEU A 41 -55.75 -10.06 -4.32
C LEU A 41 -55.47 -10.10 -5.83
N GLN A 42 -55.69 -8.98 -6.51
CA GLN A 42 -55.23 -8.82 -7.89
C GLN A 42 -53.70 -8.73 -7.93
N ASN A 43 -53.11 -9.12 -9.06
CA ASN A 43 -51.67 -8.96 -9.28
C ASN A 43 -51.27 -7.48 -9.09
N GLN A 44 -50.14 -7.26 -8.42
CA GLN A 44 -49.59 -5.92 -8.12
C GLN A 44 -50.47 -5.02 -7.23
N SER A 45 -51.52 -5.57 -6.59
CA SER A 45 -52.39 -4.79 -5.70
C SER A 45 -51.72 -4.34 -4.41
N VAL A 46 -50.70 -5.07 -3.92
CA VAL A 46 -49.92 -4.73 -2.72
C VAL A 46 -48.60 -4.10 -3.16
N THR A 47 -48.56 -2.77 -3.14
CA THR A 47 -47.36 -1.98 -3.45
C THR A 47 -46.60 -1.62 -2.17
N GLY A 48 -45.35 -1.17 -2.30
CA GLY A 48 -44.52 -0.80 -1.15
C GLY A 48 -45.17 0.23 -0.22
N ALA A 49 -45.95 1.18 -0.75
CA ALA A 49 -46.67 2.16 0.05
C ALA A 49 -47.78 1.56 0.95
N LYS A 50 -48.26 0.36 0.64
CA LYS A 50 -49.23 -0.39 1.45
C LYS A 50 -48.57 -1.29 2.49
N VAL A 51 -47.24 -1.39 2.47
CA VAL A 51 -46.45 -2.19 3.42
C VAL A 51 -45.85 -1.27 4.47
N ARG A 52 -46.01 -1.62 5.74
CA ARG A 52 -45.43 -0.84 6.84
C ARG A 52 -43.91 -1.03 6.87
N ASN A 53 -43.16 0.07 6.99
CA ASN A 53 -41.70 0.01 7.10
C ASN A 53 -41.27 -0.86 8.29
N GLY A 54 -40.36 -1.79 8.04
CA GLY A 54 -39.83 -2.73 9.05
C GLY A 54 -40.75 -3.89 9.41
N SER A 55 -41.90 -4.09 8.74
CA SER A 55 -42.78 -5.23 9.03
C SER A 55 -42.38 -6.53 8.34
N LEU A 56 -41.47 -6.47 7.37
CA LEU A 56 -40.99 -7.65 6.63
C LEU A 56 -39.76 -8.24 7.31
N THR A 57 -39.79 -9.55 7.55
CA THR A 57 -38.73 -10.34 8.16
C THR A 57 -38.02 -11.20 7.11
N ALA A 58 -36.87 -11.78 7.46
CA ALA A 58 -36.16 -12.69 6.55
C ALA A 58 -36.99 -13.91 6.11
N ALA A 59 -37.99 -14.32 6.91
CA ALA A 59 -38.90 -15.43 6.59
C ALA A 59 -39.91 -15.08 5.48
N ASP A 60 -40.18 -13.80 5.25
CA ASP A 60 -41.11 -13.34 4.21
C ASP A 60 -40.47 -13.33 2.81
N PHE A 61 -39.15 -13.45 2.73
CA PHE A 61 -38.39 -13.50 1.48
C PHE A 61 -38.00 -14.94 1.15
N ARG A 62 -38.05 -15.31 -0.14
CA ARG A 62 -37.45 -16.58 -0.57
C ARG A 62 -35.94 -16.53 -0.35
N ARG A 63 -35.32 -17.70 -0.14
CA ARG A 63 -33.88 -17.82 0.04
C ARG A 63 -33.13 -17.09 -1.09
N GLY A 64 -32.25 -16.16 -0.73
CA GLY A 64 -31.46 -15.37 -1.69
C GLY A 64 -32.16 -14.12 -2.25
N GLN A 65 -33.40 -13.82 -1.85
CA GLN A 65 -34.11 -12.60 -2.28
C GLN A 65 -34.00 -11.45 -1.27
N ALA A 66 -33.62 -11.73 -0.03
CA ALA A 66 -33.35 -10.68 0.94
C ALA A 66 -32.10 -9.90 0.51
N PRO A 67 -32.08 -8.56 0.62
CA PRO A 67 -30.91 -7.76 0.33
C PRO A 67 -29.69 -8.30 1.10
N ARG A 68 -28.57 -8.48 0.41
CA ARG A 68 -27.30 -8.84 1.05
C ARG A 68 -26.99 -7.74 2.07
N GLY A 69 -26.71 -8.14 3.31
CA GLY A 69 -26.21 -7.20 4.31
C GLY A 69 -24.92 -6.52 3.84
N PRO A 70 -24.51 -5.41 4.49
CA PRO A 70 -23.25 -4.76 4.16
C PRO A 70 -22.09 -5.76 4.24
N ALA A 71 -21.07 -5.57 3.40
CA ALA A 71 -19.84 -6.33 3.53
C ALA A 71 -19.31 -6.17 4.97
N GLY A 72 -18.80 -7.26 5.55
CA GLY A 72 -18.14 -7.20 6.84
C GLY A 72 -16.93 -6.24 6.80
N PRO A 73 -16.47 -5.75 7.95
CA PRO A 73 -15.26 -4.94 8.00
C PRO A 73 -14.08 -5.71 7.40
N GLN A 74 -13.14 -4.99 6.79
CA GLN A 74 -11.87 -5.57 6.36
C GLN A 74 -11.18 -6.21 7.56
N GLY A 75 -10.64 -7.42 7.37
CA GLY A 75 -9.83 -8.07 8.41
C GLY A 75 -8.58 -7.23 8.75
N PRO A 76 -7.97 -7.46 9.92
CA PRO A 76 -6.74 -6.75 10.29
C PRO A 76 -5.63 -6.98 9.26
N THR A 77 -4.76 -5.99 9.08
CA THR A 77 -3.54 -6.15 8.29
C THR A 77 -2.73 -7.31 8.85
N GLY A 78 -2.24 -8.19 7.97
CA GLY A 78 -1.36 -9.29 8.38
C GLY A 78 -0.08 -8.78 9.04
N PRO A 79 0.61 -9.62 9.84
CA PRO A 79 1.89 -9.25 10.43
C PRO A 79 2.90 -8.89 9.33
N ALA A 80 3.83 -8.00 9.65
CA ALA A 80 4.96 -7.72 8.77
C ALA A 80 5.71 -9.02 8.46
N GLY A 81 6.17 -9.17 7.22
CA GLY A 81 7.01 -10.30 6.83
C GLY A 81 8.33 -10.32 7.62
N PRO A 82 9.01 -11.48 7.74
CA PRO A 82 10.32 -11.55 8.36
C PRO A 82 11.30 -10.64 7.61
N GLN A 83 12.22 -10.03 8.36
CA GLN A 83 13.34 -9.30 7.78
C GLN A 83 14.13 -10.23 6.85
N GLY A 84 14.48 -9.74 5.65
CA GLY A 84 15.31 -10.51 4.72
C GLY A 84 16.68 -10.85 5.33
N PRO A 85 17.35 -11.91 4.85
CA PRO A 85 18.69 -12.27 5.32
C PRO A 85 19.64 -11.08 5.15
N ALA A 86 20.52 -10.87 6.14
CA ALA A 86 21.57 -9.88 6.03
C ALA A 86 22.37 -10.16 4.74
N GLY A 87 22.52 -9.15 3.89
CA GLY A 87 23.36 -9.27 2.69
C GLY A 87 24.76 -9.70 3.12
N GLY A 88 25.19 -10.89 2.65
CA GLY A 88 26.53 -11.38 2.89
C GLY A 88 27.54 -10.48 2.20
N GLY A 89 28.04 -9.47 2.91
CA GLY A 89 29.11 -8.60 2.42
C GLY A 89 30.41 -9.38 2.44
N SER A 90 30.81 -9.90 1.28
CA SER A 90 32.18 -10.41 1.05
C SER A 90 33.15 -9.30 0.67
N THR A 91 32.84 -8.05 0.99
CA THR A 91 33.72 -6.91 0.74
C THR A 91 34.84 -6.89 1.77
N VAL A 92 36.09 -6.85 1.32
CA VAL A 92 37.25 -6.56 2.16
C VAL A 92 37.05 -5.22 2.88
N GLY A 93 36.40 -4.26 2.21
CA GLY A 93 35.94 -3.01 2.80
C GLY A 93 35.79 -1.88 1.79
N PHE A 94 35.23 -0.76 2.25
CA PHE A 94 35.25 0.51 1.52
C PHE A 94 35.80 1.61 2.42
N ALA A 95 36.43 2.63 1.84
CA ALA A 95 36.92 3.79 2.58
C ALA A 95 36.91 5.08 1.77
N SER A 96 36.83 6.18 2.51
CA SER A 96 37.10 7.52 2.02
C SER A 96 38.45 7.99 2.57
N ILE A 97 39.38 8.30 1.69
CA ILE A 97 40.75 8.70 2.03
C ILE A 97 40.97 10.11 1.51
N ALA A 98 41.37 11.04 2.38
CA ALA A 98 41.67 12.41 2.00
C ALA A 98 43.05 12.52 1.31
N ALA A 99 43.35 13.69 0.73
CA ALA A 99 44.58 13.94 -0.01
C ALA A 99 45.89 13.75 0.81
N ASN A 100 45.80 13.82 2.13
CA ASN A 100 46.92 13.59 3.06
C ASN A 100 46.98 12.13 3.56
N GLY A 101 46.13 11.24 3.04
CA GLY A 101 46.05 9.84 3.45
C GLY A 101 45.21 9.58 4.71
N THR A 102 44.49 10.58 5.25
CA THR A 102 43.61 10.34 6.40
C THR A 102 42.33 9.62 5.97
N VAL A 103 42.01 8.52 6.65
CA VAL A 103 40.79 7.72 6.47
C VAL A 103 39.65 8.37 7.25
N ASN A 104 38.54 8.65 6.58
CA ASN A 104 37.33 9.12 7.23
C ASN A 104 36.57 7.94 7.84
N ALA A 105 36.65 7.78 9.15
CA ALA A 105 36.02 6.69 9.88
C ALA A 105 34.48 6.62 9.73
N ASN A 106 33.82 7.75 9.45
CA ASN A 106 32.36 7.78 9.26
C ASN A 106 31.91 7.22 7.90
N LEU A 107 32.83 7.16 6.94
CA LEU A 107 32.57 6.71 5.56
C LEU A 107 33.46 5.52 5.17
N SER A 108 33.95 4.78 6.15
CA SER A 108 34.85 3.65 5.94
C SER A 108 34.45 2.44 6.78
N SER A 109 34.49 1.26 6.17
CA SER A 109 34.26 -0.04 6.82
C SER A 109 35.30 -1.04 6.29
N GLY A 110 35.98 -1.76 7.18
CA GLY A 110 37.00 -2.76 6.82
C GLY A 110 38.41 -2.21 6.52
N ILE A 111 38.54 -0.94 6.14
CA ILE A 111 39.83 -0.26 5.93
C ILE A 111 40.06 0.77 7.04
N THR A 112 41.20 0.69 7.71
CA THR A 112 41.57 1.56 8.86
C THR A 112 42.77 2.44 8.54
N GLN A 113 43.01 3.48 9.35
CA GLN A 113 44.11 4.42 9.15
C GLN A 113 45.49 3.74 9.08
N SER A 114 45.71 2.68 9.85
CA SER A 114 46.98 1.94 9.87
C SER A 114 47.24 1.14 8.59
N MET A 115 46.21 0.92 7.76
CA MET A 115 46.33 0.19 6.51
C MET A 115 46.74 1.11 5.35
N VAL A 116 46.60 2.44 5.49
CA VAL A 116 46.86 3.41 4.41
C VAL A 116 48.21 4.09 4.62
N GLY A 117 49.13 3.86 3.69
CA GLY A 117 50.40 4.58 3.58
C GLY A 117 50.37 5.59 2.44
N VAL A 118 50.97 6.76 2.65
CA VAL A 118 51.16 7.78 1.61
C VAL A 118 52.60 7.73 1.15
N VAL A 119 52.82 7.67 -0.16
CA VAL A 119 54.15 7.70 -0.77
C VAL A 119 54.20 8.81 -1.84
N PRO A 120 55.40 9.27 -2.23
CA PRO A 120 55.52 10.17 -3.35
C PRO A 120 54.87 9.56 -4.61
N GLY A 121 53.82 10.19 -5.10
CA GLY A 121 53.11 9.78 -6.30
C GLY A 121 52.00 8.73 -6.12
N GLY A 122 51.60 8.40 -4.89
CA GLY A 122 50.45 7.50 -4.68
C GLY A 122 50.15 7.11 -3.24
N TYR A 123 49.23 6.16 -3.10
CA TYR A 123 48.79 5.59 -1.83
C TYR A 123 48.94 4.07 -1.87
N CYS A 124 49.35 3.48 -0.75
CA CYS A 124 49.60 2.05 -0.60
C CYS A 124 48.67 1.51 0.49
N LEU A 125 48.00 0.38 0.23
CA LEU A 125 47.22 -0.32 1.24
C LEU A 125 47.89 -1.64 1.63
N ASN A 126 48.07 -1.82 2.93
CA ASN A 126 48.77 -2.94 3.55
C ASN A 126 47.90 -3.56 4.66
N ASN A 127 48.12 -4.84 4.96
CA ASN A 127 47.45 -5.56 6.05
C ASN A 127 45.92 -5.61 5.94
N LEU A 128 45.39 -5.65 4.71
CA LEU A 128 43.98 -5.90 4.44
C LEU A 128 43.59 -7.30 4.94
N PRO A 129 42.40 -7.46 5.54
CA PRO A 129 41.97 -8.71 6.18
C PRO A 129 41.79 -9.88 5.20
N ALA A 130 41.67 -9.59 3.91
CA ALA A 130 41.66 -10.60 2.85
C ALA A 130 42.43 -10.07 1.62
N SER A 131 42.86 -11.01 0.77
CA SER A 131 43.54 -10.67 -0.49
C SER A 131 42.54 -10.05 -1.46
N PRO A 132 42.76 -8.81 -1.94
CA PRO A 132 41.84 -8.13 -2.85
C PRO A 132 41.80 -8.86 -4.20
N ARG A 133 40.60 -9.11 -4.71
CA ARG A 133 40.32 -9.63 -6.06
C ARG A 133 39.91 -8.53 -7.01
N GLN A 134 39.22 -7.53 -6.51
CA GLN A 134 38.76 -6.36 -7.23
C GLN A 134 39.03 -5.10 -6.41
N VAL A 135 39.45 -4.05 -7.10
CA VAL A 135 39.58 -2.72 -6.52
C VAL A 135 38.93 -1.72 -7.45
N GLN A 136 38.06 -0.88 -6.91
CA GLN A 136 37.54 0.30 -7.61
C GLN A 136 37.87 1.55 -6.83
N VAL A 137 38.31 2.58 -7.53
CA VAL A 137 38.67 3.87 -6.95
C VAL A 137 37.98 4.98 -7.71
N THR A 138 37.37 5.90 -6.99
CA THR A 138 36.73 7.10 -7.54
C THR A 138 37.36 8.33 -6.87
N PRO A 139 37.97 9.24 -7.63
CA PRO A 139 38.54 10.46 -7.06
C PRO A 139 37.42 11.36 -6.48
N GLN A 140 37.68 12.00 -5.35
CA GLN A 140 36.79 12.99 -4.76
C GLN A 140 36.92 14.32 -5.51
N THR A 141 35.81 15.05 -5.58
CA THR A 141 35.79 16.40 -6.14
C THR A 141 36.53 17.35 -5.19
N GLY A 142 37.38 18.23 -5.74
CA GLY A 142 38.24 19.11 -4.95
C GLY A 142 39.55 19.52 -5.60
N PHE A 143 39.92 18.88 -6.72
CA PHE A 143 41.07 19.27 -7.53
C PHE A 143 40.67 20.21 -8.68
N VAL A 144 41.56 21.14 -9.05
CA VAL A 144 41.38 22.03 -10.21
C VAL A 144 41.70 21.26 -11.49
N GLY A 145 40.69 20.57 -12.04
CA GLY A 145 40.76 19.86 -13.31
C GLY A 145 40.44 18.37 -13.23
N PRO A 146 40.34 17.68 -14.39
CA PRO A 146 40.07 16.25 -14.43
C PRO A 146 41.23 15.44 -13.85
N VAL A 147 40.89 14.45 -13.01
CA VAL A 147 41.83 13.52 -12.38
C VAL A 147 41.38 12.11 -12.71
N VAL A 148 42.34 11.27 -13.12
CA VAL A 148 42.14 9.85 -13.33
C VAL A 148 42.71 9.10 -12.14
N ALA A 149 41.92 8.22 -11.53
CA ALA A 149 42.40 7.31 -10.50
C ALA A 149 42.70 5.95 -11.11
N ASN A 150 43.90 5.44 -10.88
CA ASN A 150 44.30 4.09 -11.24
C ASN A 150 44.55 3.30 -9.95
N ALA A 151 44.07 2.06 -9.91
CA ALA A 151 44.24 1.15 -8.80
C ALA A 151 44.76 -0.19 -9.30
N THR A 152 45.86 -0.64 -8.71
CA THR A 152 46.55 -1.86 -9.08
C THR A 152 46.63 -2.78 -7.87
N ILE A 153 46.30 -4.06 -8.05
CA ILE A 153 46.52 -5.08 -7.02
C ILE A 153 48.00 -5.44 -7.01
N GLY A 154 48.61 -5.39 -5.83
CA GLY A 154 50.04 -5.57 -5.63
C GLY A 154 50.80 -4.26 -5.45
N SER A 155 52.12 -4.39 -5.28
CA SER A 155 53.02 -3.26 -5.07
C SER A 155 53.51 -2.68 -6.39
N PHE A 156 53.34 -1.37 -6.58
CA PHE A 156 53.86 -0.65 -7.73
C PHE A 156 54.52 0.68 -7.31
N GLY A 157 55.53 1.12 -8.08
CA GLY A 157 56.19 2.42 -7.87
C GLY A 157 56.91 2.52 -6.53
N ALA A 158 56.59 3.58 -5.76
CA ALA A 158 57.22 3.89 -4.48
C ALA A 158 56.64 3.11 -3.28
N CYS A 159 55.69 2.20 -3.50
CA CYS A 159 55.11 1.40 -2.43
C CYS A 159 56.08 0.29 -1.95
N PRO A 160 56.17 0.03 -0.63
CA PRO A 160 57.01 -1.04 -0.08
C PRO A 160 56.60 -2.44 -0.54
N SER A 161 57.57 -3.36 -0.58
CA SER A 161 57.28 -4.79 -0.81
C SER A 161 56.30 -5.33 0.24
N GLY A 162 55.26 -6.03 -0.22
CA GLY A 162 54.16 -6.49 0.64
C GLY A 162 52.89 -5.65 0.54
N THR A 163 52.88 -4.60 -0.28
CA THR A 163 51.67 -3.82 -0.57
C THR A 163 50.64 -4.64 -1.34
N GLN A 164 49.40 -4.64 -0.85
CA GLN A 164 48.29 -5.40 -1.45
C GLN A 164 47.54 -4.60 -2.51
N VAL A 165 47.43 -3.27 -2.36
CA VAL A 165 46.82 -2.39 -3.36
C VAL A 165 47.63 -1.10 -3.46
N THR A 166 47.93 -0.68 -4.69
CA THR A 166 48.57 0.60 -4.99
C THR A 166 47.59 1.49 -5.75
N ILE A 167 47.52 2.77 -5.38
CA ILE A 167 46.59 3.74 -5.95
C ILE A 167 47.37 4.96 -6.40
N VAL A 168 47.15 5.39 -7.63
CA VAL A 168 47.80 6.56 -8.22
C VAL A 168 46.72 7.45 -8.83
N LEU A 169 46.69 8.72 -8.42
CA LEU A 169 45.82 9.73 -9.00
C LEU A 169 46.66 10.61 -9.91
N THR A 170 46.26 10.76 -11.16
CA THR A 170 47.01 11.52 -12.18
C THR A 170 46.14 12.66 -12.68
N ALA A 171 46.67 13.88 -12.63
CA ALA A 171 46.00 15.03 -13.23
C ALA A 171 46.14 14.96 -14.76
N THR A 172 45.02 15.04 -15.48
CA THR A 172 45.02 14.87 -16.95
C THR A 172 45.70 16.04 -17.67
N ALA A 173 45.72 17.23 -17.06
CA ALA A 173 46.35 18.41 -17.66
C ALA A 173 47.88 18.34 -17.70
N THR A 174 48.50 17.74 -16.67
CA THR A 174 49.96 17.70 -16.51
C THR A 174 50.56 16.30 -16.65
N ASN A 175 49.73 15.25 -16.69
CA ASN A 175 50.14 13.85 -16.64
C ASN A 175 51.06 13.53 -15.45
N THR A 176 50.91 14.27 -14.35
CA THR A 176 51.68 14.06 -13.12
C THR A 176 50.81 13.44 -12.04
N ALA A 177 51.42 12.60 -11.21
CA ALA A 177 50.77 12.10 -10.01
C ALA A 177 50.46 13.27 -9.06
N VAL A 178 49.24 13.28 -8.52
CA VAL A 178 48.74 14.32 -7.63
C VAL A 178 48.12 13.69 -6.38
N ASN A 179 48.29 14.38 -5.26
CA ASN A 179 47.62 13.99 -4.03
C ASN A 179 46.22 14.60 -4.03
N ASN A 180 45.21 13.75 -4.23
CA ASN A 180 43.79 14.12 -4.11
C ASN A 180 43.07 13.08 -3.23
N GLY A 181 41.96 13.48 -2.63
CA GLY A 181 41.08 12.57 -1.91
C GLY A 181 40.38 11.60 -2.87
N PHE A 182 40.00 10.43 -2.39
CA PHE A 182 39.31 9.41 -3.17
C PHE A 182 38.46 8.48 -2.30
N PHE A 183 37.50 7.83 -2.94
CA PHE A 183 36.77 6.69 -2.39
C PHE A 183 37.32 5.41 -3.01
N ILE A 184 37.48 4.38 -2.20
CA ILE A 184 37.91 3.04 -2.61
C ILE A 184 36.93 1.99 -2.11
N SER A 185 36.66 0.98 -2.94
CA SER A 185 35.95 -0.24 -2.57
C SER A 185 36.74 -1.46 -3.02
N ILE A 186 36.83 -2.47 -2.14
CA ILE A 186 37.62 -3.68 -2.33
C ILE A 186 36.76 -4.91 -2.06
N ASP A 187 36.84 -5.88 -2.96
CA ASP A 187 36.23 -7.23 -2.88
C ASP A 187 37.30 -8.30 -3.10
#